data_AF-A0A7C1YZH9-F1
#
_entry.id   AF-A0A7C1YZH9-F1
#
_cell.length_a   1.000
_cell.length_b   1.000
_cell.length_c   1.000
_cell.angle_alpha   90.00
_cell.angle_beta   90.00
_cell.angle_gamma   90.00
#
_symmetry.space_group_name_H-M   'P 1'
#
loop_
_entity.id
_entity.type
_entity.pdbx_description
1 polymer ?
#
loop_
_entity_poly.entity_id
_entity_poly.type
_entity_poly.pdbx_seq_one_letter_code
_entity_poly.pdbx_strand_id
1 'polypeptide(L)'
;MGKWDLNTPVPTVIMPPDFEEYLLIQSFEKLRKISNKLNSISLGHFGIYSDGDFKTILDEMETFYFKIKESLIMWYNENPSSEYLAMKYLEAFIPNSTIFTKENLFGLNLIMGWVIDGLKSSSFVTKSI
;
A
#
# COMPACT_ATOMS: atom_id res chain seq x y z
N MET A 1 -9.24 -20.16 -3.76
CA MET A 1 -7.85 -19.64 -3.72
C MET A 1 -7.75 -18.53 -4.75
N GLY A 2 -7.59 -17.28 -4.31
CA GLY A 2 -7.52 -16.12 -5.20
C GLY A 2 -6.35 -16.26 -6.16
N LYS A 3 -6.60 -16.09 -7.46
CA LYS A 3 -5.55 -16.03 -8.48
C LYS A 3 -4.70 -14.78 -8.24
N TRP A 4 -3.40 -14.94 -8.46
CA TRP A 4 -2.42 -13.87 -8.41
C TRP A 4 -2.73 -12.81 -9.47
N ASP A 5 -2.64 -11.54 -9.11
CA ASP A 5 -2.79 -10.44 -10.06
C ASP A 5 -1.72 -9.37 -9.79
N LEU A 6 -0.66 -9.38 -10.60
CA LEU A 6 0.39 -8.36 -10.56
C LEU A 6 -0.15 -6.97 -10.89
N ASN A 7 -1.36 -6.85 -11.45
CA ASN A 7 -2.05 -5.59 -11.67
C ASN A 7 -2.81 -5.08 -10.44
N THR A 8 -2.77 -5.80 -9.32
CA THR A 8 -3.49 -5.42 -8.10
C THR A 8 -2.56 -5.30 -6.86
N PRO A 9 -1.53 -4.44 -6.87
CA PRO A 9 -0.86 -4.04 -5.64
C PRO A 9 -1.84 -3.32 -4.70
N VAL A 10 -2.18 -3.97 -3.59
CA VAL A 10 -2.98 -3.35 -2.53
C VAL A 10 -2.18 -2.25 -1.82
N PRO A 11 -2.86 -1.21 -1.30
CA PRO A 11 -2.19 -0.12 -0.61
C PRO A 11 -1.40 -0.67 0.57
N THR A 12 -0.21 -0.10 0.81
CA THR A 12 0.50 -0.33 2.06
C THR A 12 -0.39 0.12 3.20
N VAL A 13 -0.80 -0.83 4.04
CA VAL A 13 -1.64 -0.56 5.20
C VAL A 13 -0.79 0.21 6.21
N ILE A 14 -1.12 1.49 6.42
CA ILE A 14 -0.52 2.35 7.46
C ILE A 14 -1.20 1.98 8.79
N MET A 15 -0.83 0.85 9.41
CA MET A 15 -1.33 0.43 10.73
C MET A 15 -0.19 -0.22 11.52
N PRO A 16 -0.16 -0.14 12.87
CA PRO A 16 -1.22 0.20 13.86
C PRO A 16 -1.09 1.62 14.47
N PRO A 17 -1.83 2.01 15.53
CA PRO A 17 -1.67 3.31 16.23
C PRO A 17 -0.22 3.64 16.66
N ASP A 18 0.63 2.63 16.82
CA ASP A 18 2.05 2.78 17.11
C ASP A 18 2.91 2.77 15.84
N PHE A 19 2.32 3.06 14.67
CA PHE A 19 3.03 3.11 13.41
C PHE A 19 4.01 4.28 13.41
N GLU A 20 5.29 3.96 13.52
CA GLU A 20 6.39 4.92 13.40
C GLU A 20 7.00 4.81 12.00
N GLU A 21 6.68 5.76 11.12
CA GLU A 21 7.13 5.75 9.71
C GLU A 21 8.65 5.58 9.56
N TYR A 22 9.43 6.18 10.45
CA TYR A 22 10.89 6.04 10.39
C TYR A 22 11.36 4.60 10.62
N LEU A 23 10.64 3.77 11.37
CA LEU A 23 10.96 2.35 11.55
C LEU A 23 10.74 1.56 10.25
N LEU A 24 9.73 1.94 9.46
CA LEU A 24 9.50 1.38 8.13
C LEU A 24 10.65 1.76 7.18
N ILE A 25 11.03 3.03 7.14
CA ILE A 25 12.17 3.51 6.32
C ILE A 25 13.46 2.78 6.70
N GLN A 26 13.76 2.66 8.00
CA GLN A 26 14.90 1.88 8.48
C GLN A 26 14.84 0.42 8.06
N SER A 27 13.64 -0.16 7.98
CA SER A 27 13.44 -1.55 7.53
C SER A 27 13.74 -1.68 6.04
N PHE A 28 13.29 -0.73 5.20
CA PHE A 28 13.64 -0.68 3.78
C PHE A 28 15.17 -0.59 3.57
N GLU A 29 15.85 0.28 4.31
CA GLU A 29 17.30 0.40 4.25
C GLU A 29 18.02 -0.89 4.69
N LYS A 30 17.60 -1.49 5.80
CA LYS A 30 18.17 -2.75 6.30
C LYS A 30 17.99 -3.86 5.28
N LEU A 31 16.82 -3.97 4.68
CA LEU A 31 16.50 -4.99 3.70
C LEU A 31 17.36 -4.85 2.43
N ARG A 32 17.54 -3.62 1.92
CA ARG A 32 18.49 -3.34 0.82
C ARG A 32 19.92 -3.73 1.17
N LYS A 33 20.40 -3.45 2.39
CA LYS A 33 21.76 -3.81 2.84
C LYS A 33 22.00 -5.32 2.90
N ILE A 34 20.98 -6.12 3.15
CA ILE A 34 21.10 -7.60 3.21
C ILE A 34 20.67 -8.29 1.92
N SER A 35 20.18 -7.55 0.92
CA SER A 35 19.59 -8.08 -0.31
C SER A 35 20.51 -9.03 -1.08
N ASN A 36 21.81 -8.75 -1.10
CA ASN A 36 22.83 -9.59 -1.73
C ASN A 36 23.05 -10.95 -1.04
N LYS A 37 22.42 -11.17 0.12
CA LYS A 37 22.43 -12.45 0.85
C LYS A 37 21.09 -13.20 0.76
N LEU A 38 20.12 -12.66 0.02
CA LEU A 38 18.79 -13.21 -0.12
C LEU A 38 18.53 -13.63 -1.57
N ASN A 39 17.82 -14.73 -1.75
CA ASN A 39 17.42 -15.22 -3.08
C ASN A 39 15.98 -14.82 -3.43
N SER A 40 15.16 -14.54 -2.42
CA SER A 40 13.74 -14.26 -2.55
C SER A 40 13.19 -13.49 -1.35
N ILE A 41 12.01 -12.91 -1.52
CA ILE A 41 11.20 -12.32 -0.45
C ILE A 41 9.85 -13.01 -0.40
N SER A 42 9.38 -13.35 0.82
CA SER A 42 8.02 -13.81 1.06
C SER A 42 7.23 -12.68 1.72
N LEU A 43 6.15 -12.25 1.07
CA LEU A 43 5.28 -11.20 1.59
C LEU A 43 4.10 -11.83 2.35
N GLY A 44 3.52 -11.08 3.30
CA GLY A 44 2.37 -11.55 4.10
C GLY A 44 1.12 -11.85 3.26
N HIS A 45 1.07 -11.30 2.05
CA HIS A 45 0.10 -11.61 1.00
C HIS A 45 0.88 -11.80 -0.31
N PHE A 46 0.32 -12.53 -1.28
CA PHE A 46 0.91 -12.69 -2.62
C PHE A 46 2.22 -13.49 -2.68
N GLY A 47 2.49 -14.35 -1.70
CA GLY A 47 3.50 -15.42 -1.81
C GLY A 47 4.96 -14.97 -1.89
N ILE A 48 5.76 -15.71 -2.67
CA ILE A 48 7.22 -15.61 -2.74
C ILE A 48 7.65 -15.05 -4.10
N TYR A 49 8.54 -14.07 -4.09
CA TYR A 49 9.15 -13.45 -5.27
C TYR A 49 10.65 -13.67 -5.25
N SER A 50 11.22 -14.09 -6.39
CA SER A 50 12.64 -14.42 -6.54
C SER A 50 13.29 -13.59 -7.63
N ASP A 51 14.63 -13.61 -7.69
CA ASP A 51 15.42 -13.07 -8.78
C ASP A 51 15.08 -11.60 -9.16
N GLY A 52 14.63 -11.36 -10.40
CA GLY A 52 14.32 -10.02 -10.90
C GLY A 52 13.19 -9.34 -10.14
N ASP A 53 12.12 -10.07 -9.82
CA ASP A 53 10.97 -9.53 -9.09
C ASP A 53 11.34 -9.15 -7.66
N PHE A 54 12.18 -9.96 -7.01
CA PHE A 54 12.73 -9.62 -5.70
C PHE A 54 13.50 -8.30 -5.74
N LYS A 55 14.37 -8.12 -6.74
CA LYS A 55 15.14 -6.88 -6.89
C LYS A 55 14.22 -5.68 -7.13
N THR A 56 13.25 -5.80 -8.02
CA THR A 56 12.28 -4.73 -8.31
C THR A 56 11.51 -4.31 -7.05
N ILE A 57 11.03 -5.27 -6.25
CA ILE A 57 10.35 -4.96 -4.98
C ILE A 57 11.26 -4.15 -4.07
N LEU A 58 12.54 -4.52 -3.93
CA LEU A 58 13.47 -3.80 -3.06
C LEU A 58 13.79 -2.38 -3.52
N ASP A 59 13.92 -2.20 -4.83
CA ASP A 59 14.25 -0.91 -5.43
C ASP A 59 13.04 0.04 -5.39
N GLU A 60 11.81 -0.50 -5.49
CA GLU A 60 10.59 0.29 -5.63
C GLU A 60 9.78 0.46 -4.33
N MET A 61 9.88 -0.44 -3.34
CA MET A 61 8.98 -0.47 -2.18
C MET A 61 8.85 0.87 -1.44
N GLU A 62 9.96 1.60 -1.28
CA GLU A 62 9.98 2.88 -0.58
C GLU A 62 9.34 3.99 -1.43
N THR A 63 9.75 4.09 -2.69
CA THR A 63 9.18 5.05 -3.64
C THR A 63 7.68 4.82 -3.79
N PHE A 64 7.26 3.57 -3.90
CA PHE A 64 5.87 3.17 -4.02
C PHE A 64 5.08 3.52 -2.76
N TYR A 65 5.64 3.26 -1.58
CA TYR A 65 5.05 3.65 -0.31
C TYR A 65 4.78 5.15 -0.23
N PHE A 66 5.79 6.00 -0.48
CA PHE A 66 5.62 7.44 -0.41
C PHE A 66 4.63 7.96 -1.45
N LYS A 67 4.70 7.47 -2.68
CA LYS A 67 3.77 7.85 -3.75
C LYS A 67 2.32 7.56 -3.38
N ILE A 68 2.06 6.38 -2.81
CA ILE A 68 0.73 6.00 -2.34
C ILE A 68 0.31 6.89 -1.16
N LYS A 69 1.16 7.04 -0.15
CA LYS A 69 0.87 7.84 1.06
C LYS A 69 0.50 9.28 0.70
N GLU A 70 1.30 9.94 -0.13
CA GLU A 70 1.08 11.32 -0.58
C GLU A 70 -0.23 11.44 -1.37
N SER A 71 -0.50 10.49 -2.27
CA SER A 71 -1.75 10.48 -3.05
C SER A 71 -2.96 10.32 -2.14
N LEU A 72 -2.90 9.43 -1.16
CA LEU A 72 -3.99 9.19 -0.21
C LEU A 72 -4.25 10.41 0.69
N ILE A 73 -3.20 11.09 1.17
CA ILE A 73 -3.34 12.34 1.95
C ILE A 73 -4.00 13.43 1.10
N MET A 74 -3.55 13.59 -0.15
CA MET A 74 -4.13 14.54 -1.09
C MET A 74 -5.63 14.25 -1.33
N TRP A 75 -5.98 13.02 -1.69
CA TRP A 75 -7.37 12.63 -1.95
C TRP A 75 -8.25 12.70 -0.70
N TYR A 76 -7.71 12.40 0.48
CA TYR A 76 -8.43 12.57 1.74
C TYR A 76 -8.80 14.03 1.99
N ASN A 77 -7.88 14.96 1.71
CA ASN A 77 -8.15 16.39 1.84
C ASN A 77 -9.15 16.91 0.79
N GLU A 78 -9.27 16.25 -0.36
CA GLU A 78 -10.32 16.52 -1.35
C GLU A 78 -11.68 15.98 -0.89
N ASN A 79 -11.73 14.72 -0.43
CA ASN A 79 -12.92 14.08 0.11
C ASN A 79 -12.52 12.90 1.02
N PRO A 80 -12.82 12.93 2.32
CA PRO A 80 -12.36 11.92 3.28
C PRO A 80 -13.16 10.60 3.25
N SER A 81 -13.99 10.38 2.23
CA SER A 81 -14.75 9.14 2.06
C SER A 81 -13.86 7.97 1.63
N SER A 82 -13.97 6.83 2.31
CA SER A 82 -13.27 5.59 1.92
C SER A 82 -13.63 5.14 0.51
N GLU A 83 -14.87 5.37 0.06
CA GLU A 83 -15.32 5.03 -1.29
C GLU A 83 -14.66 5.92 -2.35
N TYR A 84 -14.52 7.22 -2.05
CA TYR A 84 -13.80 8.17 -2.91
C TYR A 84 -12.33 7.78 -3.05
N LEU A 85 -11.66 7.49 -1.94
CA LEU A 85 -10.26 7.05 -1.94
C LEU A 85 -10.10 5.72 -2.68
N ALA A 86 -11.03 4.79 -2.52
CA ALA A 86 -10.99 3.49 -3.20
C ALA A 86 -11.09 3.64 -4.71
N MET A 87 -11.99 4.50 -5.18
CA MET A 87 -12.11 4.83 -6.61
C MET A 87 -10.84 5.48 -7.15
N LYS A 88 -10.29 6.48 -6.45
CA LYS A 88 -9.04 7.13 -6.85
C LYS A 88 -7.88 6.15 -6.92
N TYR A 89 -7.76 5.27 -5.93
CA TYR A 89 -6.72 4.25 -5.91
C TYR A 89 -6.88 3.25 -7.05
N LEU A 90 -8.10 2.78 -7.30
CA LEU A 90 -8.41 1.89 -8.42
C LEU A 90 -7.95 2.50 -9.76
N GLU A 91 -8.32 3.76 -10.00
CA GLU A 91 -8.01 4.45 -11.26
C GLU A 91 -6.52 4.80 -11.42
N ALA A 92 -5.84 5.17 -10.34
CA ALA A 92 -4.47 5.67 -10.39
C ALA A 92 -3.41 4.55 -10.35
N PHE A 93 -3.65 3.50 -9.57
CA PHE A 93 -2.61 2.52 -9.24
C PHE A 93 -2.91 1.12 -9.77
N ILE A 94 -4.19 0.74 -9.86
CA ILE A 94 -4.57 -0.63 -10.22
C ILE A 94 -5.68 -0.67 -11.29
N PRO A 95 -5.59 0.13 -12.39
CA PRO A 95 -6.70 0.28 -13.34
C PRO A 95 -7.09 -1.01 -14.07
N ASN A 96 -6.16 -1.98 -14.12
CA ASN A 96 -6.35 -3.27 -14.76
C ASN A 96 -6.57 -4.40 -13.74
N SER A 97 -6.86 -4.07 -12.49
CA SER A 97 -7.15 -5.04 -11.44
C SER A 97 -8.33 -5.91 -11.82
N THR A 98 -8.15 -7.22 -11.69
CA THR A 98 -9.21 -8.23 -11.86
C THR A 98 -9.88 -8.60 -10.53
N ILE A 99 -9.31 -8.15 -9.41
CA ILE A 99 -9.79 -8.43 -8.05
C ILE A 99 -10.75 -7.34 -7.58
N PHE A 100 -10.32 -6.09 -7.69
CA PHE A 100 -11.15 -4.90 -7.47
C PHE A 100 -11.51 -4.30 -8.82
N THR A 101 -12.81 -4.13 -9.07
CA THR A 101 -13.34 -3.45 -10.27
C THR A 101 -14.30 -2.36 -9.84
N LYS A 102 -14.71 -1.48 -10.76
CA LYS A 102 -15.69 -0.41 -10.45
C LYS A 102 -17.01 -0.97 -9.91
N GLU A 103 -17.38 -2.17 -10.35
CA GLU A 103 -18.58 -2.91 -9.94
C GLU A 103 -18.39 -3.70 -8.64
N ASN A 104 -17.14 -3.92 -8.20
CA ASN A 104 -16.80 -4.68 -6.99
C ASN A 104 -15.66 -4.01 -6.20
N LEU A 105 -15.97 -2.85 -5.60
CA LEU A 105 -15.03 -2.07 -4.78
C LEU A 105 -15.02 -2.44 -3.30
N PHE A 106 -15.93 -3.31 -2.85
CA PHE A 106 -16.17 -3.52 -1.42
C PHE A 106 -14.89 -3.81 -0.62
N GLY A 107 -14.04 -4.71 -1.12
CA GLY A 107 -12.77 -5.03 -0.45
C GLY A 107 -11.78 -3.86 -0.43
N LEU A 108 -11.68 -3.09 -1.53
CA LEU A 108 -10.80 -1.93 -1.58
C LEU A 108 -11.32 -0.80 -0.68
N ASN A 109 -12.63 -0.61 -0.61
CA ASN A 109 -13.29 0.34 0.28
C ASN A 109 -13.01 0.01 1.76
N LEU A 110 -13.09 -1.26 2.14
CA LEU A 110 -12.72 -1.71 3.49
C LEU A 110 -11.26 -1.38 3.81
N ILE A 111 -10.34 -1.65 2.88
CA ILE A 111 -8.92 -1.31 3.04
C ILE A 111 -8.72 0.20 3.18
N MET A 112 -9.45 1.02 2.41
CA MET A 112 -9.39 2.48 2.55
C MET A 112 -9.88 2.97 3.90
N GLY A 113 -10.87 2.31 4.50
CA GLY A 113 -11.26 2.58 5.89
C GLY A 113 -10.08 2.42 6.86
N TRP A 114 -9.35 1.30 6.77
CA TRP A 114 -8.17 1.06 7.59
C TRP A 114 -7.03 2.05 7.32
N VAL A 115 -6.82 2.42 6.06
CA VAL A 115 -5.84 3.43 5.67
C VAL A 115 -6.19 4.78 6.27
N ILE A 116 -7.46 5.20 6.23
CA ILE A 116 -7.92 6.47 6.82
C ILE A 116 -7.67 6.47 8.33
N ASP A 117 -8.02 5.39 9.02
CA ASP A 117 -7.77 5.26 10.47
C ASP A 117 -6.27 5.35 10.78
N GLY A 118 -5.45 4.69 9.95
CA GLY A 118 -4.00 4.80 9.94
C GLY A 118 -3.50 6.22 9.84
N LEU A 119 -3.88 6.92 8.77
CA LEU A 119 -3.51 8.32 8.52
C LEU A 119 -3.89 9.24 9.68
N LYS A 120 -5.09 9.03 10.27
CA LYS A 120 -5.57 9.79 11.44
C LYS A 120 -4.75 9.49 12.70
N SER A 121 -4.44 8.22 12.96
CA SER A 121 -3.69 7.79 14.14
C SER A 121 -2.23 8.28 14.11
N SER A 122 -1.62 8.26 12.93
CA SER A 122 -0.26 8.75 12.68
C SER A 122 -0.17 10.28 12.51
N SER A 123 -1.28 11.01 12.70
CA SER A 123 -1.35 12.47 12.56
C SER A 123 -0.96 12.99 11.16
N PHE A 124 -1.08 12.16 10.11
CA PHE A 124 -0.84 12.57 8.73
C PHE A 124 -2.00 13.38 8.14
N VAL A 125 -3.21 13.20 8.66
CA VAL A 125 -4.40 13.95 8.30
C VAL A 125 -5.17 14.39 9.54
N THR A 126 -5.97 15.44 9.42
CA THR A 126 -6.84 15.89 10.52
C THR A 126 -7.99 14.91 10.75
N LYS A 127 -8.40 14.78 12.02
CA LYS A 127 -9.61 14.06 12.38
C LYS A 127 -10.81 14.84 11.82
N SER A 128 -11.51 14.26 10.85
CA SER A 128 -12.81 14.75 10.41
C SER A 128 -13.75 14.79 11.63
N ILE A 129 -14.32 15.96 11.92
CA ILE A 129 -15.27 16.20 13.03
C ILE A 129 -16.60 15.51 12.73
#